data_AF-A0A5R8LBM5-F1
#
_entry.id   AF-A0A5R8LBM5-F1
#
_cell.length_a   1.000
_cell.length_b   1.000
_cell.length_c   1.000
_cell.angle_alpha   90.00
_cell.angle_beta   90.00
_cell.angle_gamma   90.00
#
_symmetry.space_group_name_H-M   'P 1'
#
loop_
_entity.id
_entity.type
_entity.pdbx_description
1 polymer ?
#
loop_
_entity_poly.entity_id
_entity_poly.type
_entity_poly.pdbx_seq_one_letter_code
_entity_poly.pdbx_strand_id
1 'polypeptide(L)'
;MTGPDAIARVEELLAAARSRLVDAPRERLGDLQEGRRFLGIPRAPRIVDRGRAWHLGVLLLTDEAVLSTGDIVRSRAEVRRGFPAESQRRRAELAAAAERGGVPEGETVHIGWQPVDLGALDDRSAPLALRDGEPAVRWSARGGYVPLAGYLDERIDLLQHPPERA
;
A
#
# COMPACT_ATOMS: atom_id res chain seq x y z
N MET A 1 28.12 0.20 12.42
CA MET A 1 26.78 -0.02 12.98
C MET A 1 26.44 -1.48 12.75
N THR A 2 26.07 -2.23 13.80
CA THR A 2 25.76 -3.66 13.66
C THR A 2 24.32 -3.78 13.11
N GLY A 3 23.99 -4.85 12.37
CA GLY A 3 22.63 -5.12 11.89
C GLY A 3 21.48 -4.84 12.89
N PRO A 4 21.56 -5.24 14.19
CA PRO A 4 20.51 -4.95 15.17
C PRO A 4 20.31 -3.45 15.46
N ASP A 5 21.37 -2.64 15.45
CA ASP A 5 21.26 -1.19 15.69
C ASP A 5 20.49 -0.51 14.54
N ALA A 6 20.71 -0.99 13.31
CA ALA A 6 20.03 -0.48 12.13
C ALA A 6 18.53 -0.82 12.14
N ILE A 7 18.15 -2.03 12.58
CA ILE A 7 16.73 -2.41 12.72
C ILE A 7 16.03 -1.59 13.80
N ALA A 8 16.65 -1.43 14.97
CA ALA A 8 16.11 -0.56 16.01
C ALA A 8 15.86 0.86 15.48
N ARG A 9 16.78 1.38 14.66
CA ARG A 9 16.62 2.69 14.01
C ARG A 9 15.43 2.74 13.04
N VAL A 10 15.19 1.69 12.27
CA VAL A 10 13.99 1.59 11.41
C VAL A 10 12.73 1.63 12.26
N GLU A 11 12.68 0.82 13.33
CA GLU A 11 11.52 0.74 14.22
C GLU A 11 11.21 2.09 14.89
N GLU A 12 12.24 2.80 15.36
CA GLU A 12 12.11 4.15 15.91
C GLU A 12 11.52 5.14 14.91
N LEU A 13 12.02 5.14 13.67
CA LEU A 13 11.52 6.02 12.60
C LEU A 13 10.05 5.73 12.28
N LEU A 14 9.67 4.46 12.21
CA LEU A 14 8.30 4.05 11.95
C LEU A 14 7.38 4.38 13.14
N ALA A 15 7.83 4.20 14.39
CA ALA A 15 7.07 4.57 15.58
C ALA A 15 6.84 6.09 15.67
N ALA A 16 7.87 6.89 15.37
CA ALA A 16 7.77 8.34 15.28
C ALA A 16 6.78 8.77 14.19
N ALA A 17 6.82 8.12 13.01
CA ALA A 17 5.87 8.36 11.93
C ALA A 17 4.42 8.07 12.36
N ARG A 18 4.15 6.92 13.00
CA ARG A 18 2.80 6.57 13.51
C ARG A 18 2.26 7.63 14.46
N SER A 19 3.11 8.10 15.38
CA SER A 19 2.73 9.11 16.36
C SER A 19 2.30 10.42 15.70
N ARG A 20 2.95 10.81 14.60
CA ARG A 20 2.60 12.02 13.83
C ARG A 20 1.35 11.85 12.98
N LEU A 21 1.01 10.62 12.61
CA LEU A 21 -0.07 10.30 11.69
C LEU A 21 -1.40 9.98 12.39
N VAL A 22 -1.50 10.08 13.72
CA VAL A 22 -2.68 9.67 14.48
C VAL A 22 -4.00 10.25 13.94
N ASP A 23 -3.99 11.52 13.51
CA ASP A 23 -5.16 12.22 12.96
C ASP A 23 -5.16 12.28 11.41
N ALA A 24 -4.16 11.70 10.76
CA ALA A 24 -4.06 11.68 9.30
C ALA A 24 -5.02 10.64 8.70
N PRO A 25 -5.56 10.91 7.49
CA PRO A 25 -6.48 9.99 6.83
C PRO A 25 -5.81 8.65 6.51
N ARG A 26 -6.58 7.56 6.67
CA ARG A 26 -6.16 6.21 6.34
C ARG A 26 -6.92 5.68 5.13
N GLU A 27 -6.25 4.89 4.29
CA GLU A 27 -6.82 4.22 3.13
C GLU A 27 -7.10 2.75 3.42
N ARG A 28 -8.02 2.14 2.66
CA ARG A 28 -8.43 0.75 2.86
C ARG A 28 -7.39 -0.24 2.37
N LEU A 29 -7.16 -1.29 3.16
CA LEU A 29 -6.43 -2.48 2.74
C LEU A 29 -7.43 -3.56 2.35
N GLY A 30 -7.26 -4.12 1.17
CA GLY A 30 -8.09 -5.19 0.64
C GLY A 30 -7.25 -6.38 0.21
N ASP A 31 -7.89 -7.55 0.21
CA ASP A 31 -7.32 -8.77 -0.34
C ASP A 31 -8.20 -9.29 -1.48
N LEU A 32 -7.61 -9.45 -2.66
CA LEU A 32 -8.32 -9.93 -3.85
C LEU A 32 -8.53 -11.44 -3.72
N GLN A 33 -9.77 -11.83 -3.44
CA GLN A 33 -10.16 -13.22 -3.38
C GLN A 33 -10.72 -13.65 -4.73
N GLU A 34 -9.94 -14.46 -5.45
CA GLU A 34 -10.42 -15.14 -6.64
C GLU A 34 -11.56 -16.09 -6.24
N GLY A 35 -12.73 -15.92 -6.85
CA GLY A 35 -13.91 -16.66 -6.43
C GLY A 35 -13.74 -18.16 -6.66
N ARG A 36 -13.68 -18.93 -5.56
CA ARG A 36 -13.68 -20.40 -5.67
C ARG A 36 -14.96 -20.87 -6.36
N ARG A 37 -14.83 -21.84 -7.27
CA ARG A 37 -15.98 -22.55 -7.87
C ARG A 37 -16.76 -23.25 -6.77
N PHE A 38 -18.05 -22.95 -6.67
CA PHE A 38 -18.97 -23.71 -5.83
C PHE A 38 -19.95 -24.43 -6.75
N LEU A 39 -19.98 -25.77 -6.67
CA LEU A 39 -20.83 -26.61 -7.51
C LEU A 39 -20.68 -26.35 -9.03
N GLY A 40 -19.46 -26.09 -9.50
CA GLY A 40 -19.16 -25.82 -10.92
C GLY A 40 -19.43 -24.39 -11.39
N ILE A 41 -20.08 -23.54 -10.59
CA ILE A 41 -20.37 -22.15 -10.93
C ILE A 41 -19.19 -21.25 -10.49
N PRO A 42 -18.54 -20.51 -11.40
CA PRO A 42 -17.49 -19.57 -11.02
C PRO A 42 -18.10 -18.41 -10.23
N ARG A 43 -17.54 -18.11 -9.06
CA ARG A 43 -17.91 -16.89 -8.34
C ARG A 43 -17.08 -15.72 -8.87
N ALA A 44 -17.73 -14.59 -9.04
CA ALA A 44 -17.03 -13.36 -9.37
C ALA A 44 -16.00 -13.01 -8.26
N PRO A 45 -14.82 -12.50 -8.61
CA PRO A 45 -13.82 -12.09 -7.64
C PRO A 45 -14.35 -10.93 -6.79
N ARG A 46 -13.90 -10.87 -5.54
CA ARG A 46 -14.24 -9.81 -4.57
C ARG A 46 -13.00 -9.37 -3.80
N ILE A 47 -12.93 -8.11 -3.42
CA ILE A 47 -11.86 -7.57 -2.58
C ILE A 47 -12.36 -7.51 -1.15
N VAL A 48 -11.83 -8.36 -0.28
CA VAL A 48 -12.26 -8.45 1.13
C VAL A 48 -11.49 -7.42 1.96
N ASP A 49 -12.19 -6.68 2.83
CA ASP A 49 -11.57 -5.72 3.75
C ASP A 49 -10.59 -6.41 4.72
N ARG A 50 -9.40 -5.85 4.86
CA ARG A 50 -8.31 -6.30 5.75
C ARG A 50 -7.85 -5.24 6.74
N GLY A 51 -8.48 -4.06 6.76
CA GLY A 51 -8.13 -2.98 7.67
C GLY A 51 -7.79 -1.68 6.95
N ARG A 52 -7.03 -0.82 7.62
CA ARG A 52 -6.68 0.52 7.13
C ARG A 52 -5.19 0.79 7.35
N ALA A 53 -4.61 1.60 6.48
CA ALA A 53 -3.21 2.04 6.59
C ALA A 53 -3.07 3.50 6.17
N TRP A 54 -2.07 4.19 6.72
CA TRP A 54 -1.61 5.44 6.15
C TRP A 54 -0.79 5.15 4.89
N HIS A 55 -1.11 5.84 3.81
CA HIS A 55 -0.43 5.67 2.54
C HIS A 55 0.70 6.69 2.41
N LEU A 56 1.93 6.19 2.47
CA LEU A 56 3.17 6.97 2.41
C LEU A 56 3.93 6.62 1.13
N GLY A 57 3.25 6.71 -0.02
CA GLY A 57 3.84 6.46 -1.33
C GLY A 57 4.06 4.98 -1.64
N VAL A 58 5.29 4.49 -1.44
CA VAL A 58 5.61 3.06 -1.67
C VAL A 58 5.42 2.21 -0.42
N LEU A 59 5.22 2.86 0.74
CA LEU A 59 4.97 2.22 2.01
C LEU A 59 3.53 2.45 2.45
N LEU A 60 2.94 1.43 3.05
CA LEU A 60 1.69 1.50 3.80
C LEU A 60 2.03 1.25 5.26
N LEU A 61 1.58 2.13 6.15
CA LEU A 61 1.83 2.02 7.57
C LEU A 61 0.53 1.66 8.28
N THR A 62 0.52 0.55 9.01
CA THR A 62 -0.56 0.24 9.97
C THR A 62 -0.08 0.58 11.38
N ASP A 63 -0.94 0.41 12.38
CA ASP A 63 -0.56 0.61 13.78
C ASP A 63 0.58 -0.36 14.20
N GLU A 64 0.61 -1.58 13.63
CA GLU A 64 1.55 -2.64 14.03
C GLU A 64 2.61 -2.97 12.98
N ALA A 65 2.35 -2.71 11.70
CA ALA A 65 3.17 -3.21 10.60
C ALA A 65 3.50 -2.12 9.58
N VAL A 66 4.51 -2.41 8.76
CA VAL A 66 4.79 -1.69 7.52
C VAL A 66 4.64 -2.66 6.36
N LEU A 67 3.98 -2.21 5.30
CA LEU A 67 3.70 -3.00 4.11
C LEU A 67 4.26 -2.26 2.90
N SER A 68 4.63 -3.00 1.86
CA SER A 68 4.86 -2.45 0.52
C SER A 68 3.52 -2.18 -0.17
N THR A 69 3.47 -1.12 -0.97
CA THR A 69 2.27 -0.79 -1.75
C THR A 69 2.15 -1.71 -2.95
N GLY A 70 0.94 -2.20 -3.21
CA GLY A 70 0.59 -2.97 -4.40
C GLY A 70 -0.18 -2.12 -5.42
N ASP A 71 -1.31 -2.64 -5.89
CA ASP A 71 -2.22 -1.92 -6.78
C ASP A 71 -3.22 -1.07 -6.00
N ILE A 72 -3.49 0.14 -6.50
CA ILE A 72 -4.49 1.05 -5.94
C ILE A 72 -5.75 0.98 -6.82
N VAL A 73 -6.87 0.61 -6.20
CA VAL A 73 -8.17 0.47 -6.86
C VAL A 73 -9.15 1.45 -6.25
N ARG A 74 -9.95 2.12 -7.09
CA ARG A 74 -11.10 2.91 -6.64
C ARG A 74 -12.38 2.13 -6.90
N SER A 75 -13.17 1.90 -5.86
CA SER A 75 -14.42 1.13 -5.94
C SER A 75 -15.42 1.81 -6.88
N ARG A 76 -16.03 1.02 -7.77
CA ARG A 76 -17.06 1.46 -8.73
C ARG A 76 -17.93 0.29 -9.16
N ALA A 77 -19.19 0.60 -9.48
CA ALA A 77 -20.14 -0.37 -10.00
C ALA A 77 -19.69 -0.95 -11.33
N GLU A 78 -20.08 -2.20 -11.55
CA GLU A 78 -19.82 -2.89 -12.81
C GLU A 78 -20.54 -2.19 -13.97
N VAL A 79 -19.76 -1.77 -14.97
CA VAL A 79 -20.29 -1.12 -16.17
C VAL A 79 -20.26 -2.11 -17.33
N ARG A 80 -21.42 -2.48 -17.88
CA ARG A 80 -21.57 -3.44 -19.00
C ARG A 80 -21.20 -2.86 -20.38
N ARG A 81 -20.28 -1.88 -20.46
CA ARG A 81 -19.85 -1.27 -21.73
C ARG A 81 -18.64 -2.01 -22.30
N GLY A 82 -18.50 -1.97 -23.64
CA GLY A 82 -17.32 -2.50 -24.31
C GLY A 82 -16.06 -1.73 -23.91
N PHE A 83 -14.99 -2.44 -23.60
CA PHE A 83 -13.70 -1.85 -23.27
C PHE A 83 -12.80 -1.80 -24.52
N PRO A 84 -12.19 -0.65 -24.83
CA PRO A 84 -11.27 -0.53 -25.97
C PRO A 84 -9.92 -1.24 -25.74
N ALA A 85 -9.57 -1.55 -24.49
CA ALA A 85 -8.32 -2.22 -24.13
C ALA A 85 -8.47 -3.16 -22.93
N GLU A 86 -7.70 -4.25 -22.92
CA GLU A 86 -7.69 -5.24 -21.83
C GLU A 86 -7.25 -4.67 -20.47
N SER A 87 -6.36 -3.66 -20.47
CA SER A 87 -5.97 -2.97 -19.23
C SER A 87 -7.13 -2.19 -18.60
N GLN A 88 -8.01 -1.62 -19.42
CA GLN A 88 -9.20 -0.92 -18.94
C GLN A 88 -10.24 -1.92 -18.42
N ARG A 89 -10.44 -3.04 -19.13
CA ARG A 89 -11.29 -4.15 -18.68
C ARG A 89 -10.83 -4.65 -17.31
N ARG A 90 -9.55 -5.00 -17.14
CA ARG A 90 -9.00 -5.49 -15.86
C ARG A 90 -9.19 -4.49 -14.72
N ARG A 91 -8.97 -3.19 -14.95
CA ARG A 91 -9.20 -2.16 -13.93
C ARG A 91 -10.67 -2.03 -13.55
N ALA A 92 -11.59 -2.13 -14.50
CA ALA A 92 -13.02 -2.11 -14.22
C ALA A 92 -13.48 -3.36 -13.45
N GLU A 93 -12.95 -4.54 -13.78
CA GLU A 93 -13.22 -5.77 -13.05
C GLU A 93 -12.75 -5.71 -11.59
N LEU A 94 -11.57 -5.12 -11.33
CA LEU A 94 -11.07 -4.88 -9.98
C LEU A 94 -11.93 -3.86 -9.21
N ALA A 95 -12.35 -2.78 -9.86
CA ALA A 95 -13.24 -1.79 -9.25
C ALA A 95 -14.59 -2.40 -8.84
N ALA A 96 -15.16 -3.24 -9.71
CA ALA A 96 -16.38 -4.00 -9.41
C ALA A 96 -16.15 -5.07 -8.33
N ALA A 97 -14.95 -5.67 -8.27
CA ALA A 97 -14.59 -6.60 -7.20
C ALA A 97 -14.49 -5.88 -5.84
N ALA A 98 -14.06 -4.62 -5.80
CA ALA A 98 -14.08 -3.78 -4.60
C ALA A 98 -15.51 -3.58 -4.09
N GLU A 99 -16.42 -3.17 -4.97
CA GLU A 99 -17.83 -2.98 -4.60
C GLU A 99 -18.47 -4.30 -4.13
N ARG A 100 -18.27 -5.41 -4.87
CA ARG A 100 -18.76 -6.74 -4.45
C ARG A 100 -18.20 -7.19 -3.10
N GLY A 101 -17.03 -6.68 -2.73
CA GLY A 101 -16.38 -6.90 -1.45
C GLY A 101 -16.91 -6.02 -0.31
N GLY A 102 -17.81 -5.09 -0.60
CA GLY A 102 -18.39 -4.15 0.36
C GLY A 102 -17.58 -2.85 0.52
N VAL A 103 -16.66 -2.54 -0.40
CA VAL A 103 -15.95 -1.25 -0.40
C VAL A 103 -16.90 -0.17 -0.92
N PRO A 104 -17.21 0.89 -0.13
CA PRO A 104 -18.06 2.00 -0.56
C PRO A 104 -17.67 2.57 -1.91
N GLU A 105 -18.68 2.97 -2.70
CA GLU A 105 -18.46 3.54 -4.02
C GLU A 105 -17.54 4.77 -3.93
N GLY A 106 -16.53 4.83 -4.81
CA GLY A 106 -15.56 5.92 -4.86
C GLY A 106 -14.44 5.84 -3.82
N GLU A 107 -14.51 4.94 -2.83
CA GLU A 107 -13.45 4.74 -1.85
C GLU A 107 -12.22 4.05 -2.49
N THR A 108 -11.03 4.43 -2.03
CA THR A 108 -9.76 3.83 -2.45
C THR A 108 -9.43 2.61 -1.59
N VAL A 109 -9.01 1.52 -2.24
CA VAL A 109 -8.52 0.29 -1.61
C VAL A 109 -7.19 -0.15 -2.24
N HIS A 110 -6.21 -0.47 -1.41
CA HIS A 110 -4.94 -1.09 -1.77
C HIS A 110 -5.08 -2.61 -1.79
N ILE A 111 -4.63 -3.26 -2.87
CA ILE A 111 -4.59 -4.72 -2.99
C ILE A 111 -3.18 -5.19 -3.38
N GLY A 112 -2.86 -6.44 -3.08
CA GLY A 112 -1.53 -7.00 -3.41
C GLY A 112 -0.38 -6.35 -2.64
N TRP A 113 -0.68 -5.66 -1.54
CA TRP A 113 0.32 -5.20 -0.57
C TRP A 113 0.99 -6.41 0.08
N GLN A 114 2.24 -6.23 0.53
CA GLN A 114 3.00 -7.30 1.18
C GLN A 114 3.64 -6.79 2.48
N PRO A 115 3.59 -7.56 3.58
CA PRO A 115 4.32 -7.21 4.79
C PRO A 115 5.82 -7.08 4.49
N VAL A 116 6.44 -6.04 5.04
CA VAL A 116 7.90 -5.91 5.02
C VAL A 116 8.44 -6.56 6.28
N ASP A 117 9.27 -7.59 6.11
CA ASP A 117 9.97 -8.23 7.22
C ASP A 117 11.18 -7.39 7.61
N LEU A 118 11.06 -6.66 8.72
CA LEU A 118 12.14 -5.81 9.24
C LEU A 118 13.38 -6.65 9.63
N GLY A 119 13.20 -7.87 10.14
CA GLY A 119 14.30 -8.72 10.57
C GLY A 119 15.13 -9.30 9.41
N ALA A 120 14.59 -9.25 8.19
CA ALA A 120 15.22 -9.77 6.98
C ALA A 120 15.76 -8.66 6.04
N LEU A 121 15.78 -7.40 6.48
CA LEU A 121 16.22 -6.29 5.63
C LEU A 121 17.71 -6.39 5.30
N ASP A 122 18.02 -6.27 4.02
CA ASP A 122 19.36 -6.22 3.46
C ASP A 122 19.49 -5.12 2.40
N ASP A 123 20.61 -5.10 1.68
CA ASP A 123 20.92 -4.10 0.67
C ASP A 123 20.20 -4.32 -0.68
N ARG A 124 19.54 -5.49 -0.83
CA ARG A 124 18.76 -5.93 -1.99
C ARG A 124 17.26 -5.76 -1.78
N SER A 125 16.84 -5.58 -0.53
CA SER A 125 15.46 -5.43 -0.13
C SER A 125 14.79 -4.22 -0.80
N ALA A 126 13.48 -4.32 -1.05
CA ALA A 126 12.70 -3.24 -1.61
C ALA A 126 11.22 -3.38 -1.18
N PRO A 127 10.49 -2.26 -1.00
CA PRO A 127 10.95 -0.88 -1.17
C PRO A 127 11.79 -0.35 0.00
N LEU A 128 11.77 -0.99 1.17
CA LEU A 128 12.59 -0.63 2.34
C LEU A 128 13.83 -1.53 2.39
N ALA A 129 14.99 -0.95 2.69
CA ALA A 129 16.28 -1.64 2.71
C ALA A 129 17.23 -1.04 3.74
N LEU A 130 18.31 -1.78 4.03
CA LEU A 130 19.48 -1.26 4.73
C LEU A 130 20.63 -1.08 3.74
N ARG A 131 20.96 0.17 3.42
CA ARG A 131 22.05 0.53 2.50
C ARG A 131 23.25 0.97 3.32
N ASP A 132 24.31 0.17 3.29
CA ASP A 132 25.52 0.42 4.10
C ASP A 132 25.21 0.56 5.60
N GLY A 133 24.19 -0.16 6.07
CA GLY A 133 23.69 -0.09 7.45
C GLY A 133 22.65 1.00 7.69
N GLU A 134 22.37 1.88 6.72
CA GLU A 134 21.43 2.99 6.88
C GLU A 134 20.04 2.66 6.31
N PRO A 135 18.94 2.98 7.02
CA PRO A 135 17.58 2.83 6.50
C PRO A 135 17.33 3.66 5.24
N ALA A 136 16.95 3.00 4.16
CA ALA A 136 16.70 3.65 2.89
C ALA A 136 15.45 3.10 2.18
N VAL A 137 14.79 3.96 1.40
CA VAL A 137 13.59 3.63 0.64
C VAL A 137 13.83 3.83 -0.85
N ARG A 138 13.43 2.86 -1.65
CA ARG A 138 13.35 2.97 -3.10
C ARG A 138 11.95 3.41 -3.50
N TRP A 139 11.82 4.70 -3.82
CA TRP A 139 10.53 5.34 -4.08
C TRP A 139 9.90 5.02 -5.45
N SER A 140 10.66 4.40 -6.37
CA SER A 140 10.11 3.85 -7.61
C SER A 140 11.02 2.78 -8.20
N ALA A 141 10.47 1.91 -9.07
CA ALA A 141 11.25 0.86 -9.73
C ALA A 141 12.44 1.40 -10.56
N ARG A 142 12.37 2.65 -11.04
CA ARG A 142 13.46 3.32 -11.79
C ARG A 142 14.27 4.31 -10.94
N GLY A 143 13.78 4.65 -9.75
CA GLY A 143 14.44 5.58 -8.84
C GLY A 143 15.53 4.92 -8.00
N GLY A 144 16.41 5.77 -7.46
CA GLY A 144 17.41 5.38 -6.46
C GLY A 144 16.82 5.24 -5.05
N TYR A 145 17.65 4.76 -4.13
CA TYR A 145 17.35 4.77 -2.70
C TYR A 145 17.56 6.17 -2.12
N VAL A 146 16.66 6.58 -1.25
CA VAL A 146 16.76 7.81 -0.46
C VAL A 146 16.69 7.48 1.03
N PRO A 147 17.26 8.32 1.93
CA PRO A 147 17.18 8.08 3.36
C PRO A 147 15.72 7.98 3.85
N LEU A 148 15.42 6.94 4.65
CA LEU A 148 14.07 6.68 5.13
C LEU A 148 13.50 7.86 5.93
N ALA A 149 14.31 8.49 6.79
CA ALA A 149 13.87 9.59 7.63
C ALA A 149 13.31 10.76 6.79
N GLY A 150 14.10 11.27 5.83
CA GLY A 150 13.67 12.36 4.96
C GLY A 150 12.48 11.97 4.08
N TYR A 151 12.42 10.72 3.62
CA TYR A 151 11.27 10.22 2.88
C TYR A 151 9.98 10.24 3.72
N LEU A 152 10.04 9.75 4.96
CA LEU A 152 8.87 9.77 5.86
C LEU A 152 8.44 11.19 6.19
N ASP A 153 9.39 12.10 6.45
CA ASP A 153 9.09 13.51 6.71
C ASP A 153 8.31 14.15 5.57
N GLU A 154 8.79 13.99 4.34
CA GLU A 154 8.14 14.51 3.14
C GLU A 154 6.75 13.88 2.94
N ARG A 155 6.63 12.56 3.10
CA ARG A 155 5.35 11.87 2.91
C ARG A 155 4.31 12.21 3.97
N ILE A 156 4.72 12.38 5.22
CA ILE A 156 3.84 12.79 6.31
C ILE A 156 3.36 14.22 6.05
N ASP A 157 4.26 15.13 5.67
CA ASP A 157 3.91 16.51 5.36
C ASP A 157 2.90 16.60 4.21
N LEU A 158 3.12 15.88 3.11
CA LEU A 158 2.18 15.81 1.99
C LEU A 158 0.80 15.24 2.37
N LEU A 159 0.75 14.31 3.33
CA LEU A 159 -0.49 13.70 3.77
C LEU A 159 -1.29 14.62 4.71
N GLN A 160 -0.58 15.39 5.54
CA GLN A 160 -1.18 16.36 6.47
C GLN A 160 -1.56 17.68 5.78
N HIS A 161 -0.76 18.11 4.82
CA HIS A 161 -0.91 19.34 4.05
C HIS A 161 -1.06 19.01 2.56
N PRO A 162 -2.17 18.37 2.16
CA PRO A 162 -2.37 18.01 0.77
C PRO A 162 -2.33 19.30 -0.09
N PRO A 163 -1.57 19.32 -1.19
CA PRO A 163 -1.53 20.49 -2.06
C PRO A 163 -2.92 20.81 -2.57
N GLU A 164 -3.25 22.11 -2.64
CA GLU A 164 -4.49 22.57 -3.28
C GLU A 164 -4.56 21.98 -4.69
N ARG A 165 -5.63 21.23 -4.98
CA ARG A 165 -5.83 20.65 -6.31
C ARG A 165 -6.18 21.80 -7.25
N ALA A 166 -5.23 22.18 -8.12
CA ALA A 166 -5.46 23.10 -9.24
C ALA A 166 -6.34 22.47 -10.33
#